data_AF-A0A831RGF3-F1
#
_entry.id   AF-A0A831RGF3-F1
#
_cell.length_a   1.000
_cell.length_b   1.000
_cell.length_c   1.000
_cell.angle_alpha   90.00
_cell.angle_beta   90.00
_cell.angle_gamma   90.00
#
_symmetry.space_group_name_H-M   'P 1'
#
loop_
_entity.id
_entity.type
_entity.pdbx_description
1 polymer ?
#
loop_
_entity_poly.entity_id
_entity_poly.type
_entity_poly.pdbx_seq_one_letter_code
_entity_poly.pdbx_strand_id
1 'polypeptide(L)'
;RHEAVYREDRERIEMYLVSTRPQTVRLRALGECIGLAEGERILTEISCKFTPDSLESLLGAARMRVDAHYAPPDGYFSLVLARPG
;
A
#
# COMPACT_ATOMS: atom_id res chain seq x y z
N ARG A 1 -14.70 -7.96 -9.25
CA ARG A 1 -14.43 -8.72 -8.00
C ARG A 1 -13.31 -8.01 -7.25
N HIS A 2 -13.40 -7.91 -5.92
CA HIS A 2 -12.32 -7.36 -5.10
C HIS A 2 -11.30 -8.45 -4.78
N GLU A 3 -10.01 -8.13 -4.81
CA GLU A 3 -8.92 -9.04 -4.46
C GLU A 3 -7.87 -8.28 -3.64
N ALA A 4 -7.50 -8.82 -2.48
CA ALA A 4 -6.42 -8.29 -1.64
C ALA A 4 -5.34 -9.36 -1.48
N VAL A 5 -4.09 -9.02 -1.79
CA VAL A 5 -2.96 -9.96 -1.76
C VAL A 5 -1.81 -9.35 -0.99
N TYR A 6 -1.21 -10.13 -0.09
CA TYR A 6 0.07 -9.76 0.50
C TYR A 6 1.21 -10.10 -0.46
N ARG A 7 1.97 -9.09 -0.84
CA ARG A 7 3.19 -9.22 -1.65
C ARG A 7 4.38 -9.27 -0.71
N GLU A 8 4.77 -10.49 -0.35
CA GLU A 8 5.84 -10.76 0.60
C GLU A 8 7.18 -10.15 0.16
N ASP A 9 7.48 -10.20 -1.14
CA ASP A 9 8.68 -9.59 -1.75
C ASP A 9 8.75 -8.06 -1.61
N ARG A 10 7.63 -7.42 -1.28
CA ARG A 10 7.51 -5.95 -1.16
C ARG A 10 6.93 -5.51 0.17
N GLU A 11 6.73 -6.43 1.11
CA GLU A 11 6.17 -6.19 2.44
C GLU A 11 4.90 -5.32 2.41
N ARG A 12 3.96 -5.61 1.51
CA ARG A 12 2.76 -4.76 1.36
C ARG A 12 1.52 -5.55 0.98
N ILE A 13 0.38 -5.06 1.43
CA ILE A 13 -0.91 -5.47 0.86
C ILE A 13 -1.13 -4.65 -0.42
N GLU A 14 -1.54 -5.34 -1.48
CA GLU A 14 -2.04 -4.72 -2.70
C GLU A 14 -3.51 -5.09 -2.87
N MET A 15 -4.34 -4.08 -3.15
CA MET A 15 -5.77 -4.27 -3.38
C MET A 15 -6.10 -3.99 -4.83
N TYR A 16 -6.93 -4.84 -5.40
CA TYR A 16 -7.27 -4.82 -6.81
C TYR A 16 -8.77 -4.93 -7.04
N LEU A 17 -9.20 -4.26 -8.11
CA LEU A 17 -10.46 -4.57 -8.78
C LEU A 17 -10.16 -5.41 -10.02
N VAL A 18 -10.71 -6.62 -10.04
CA VAL A 18 -10.58 -7.56 -11.15
C VAL A 18 -11.86 -7.58 -11.97
N SER A 19 -11.73 -7.31 -13.26
CA SER A 19 -12.82 -7.39 -14.22
C SER A 19 -13.25 -8.85 -14.41
N THR A 20 -14.53 -9.16 -14.22
CA THR A 20 -15.02 -10.55 -14.30
C THR A 20 -15.57 -10.93 -15.68
N ARG A 21 -15.51 -9.99 -16.63
CA ARG A 21 -15.93 -10.13 -18.04
C ARG A 21 -15.33 -8.96 -18.83
N PRO A 22 -15.31 -8.97 -20.16
CA PRO A 22 -14.90 -7.78 -20.91
C PRO A 22 -15.83 -6.58 -20.60
N GLN A 23 -15.27 -5.41 -20.34
CA GLN A 23 -16.00 -4.17 -20.06
C GLN A 23 -15.46 -3.02 -20.90
N THR A 24 -16.33 -2.09 -21.29
CA THR A 24 -15.93 -0.80 -21.87
C THR A 24 -16.51 0.30 -21.00
N VAL A 25 -15.64 1.13 -20.43
CA VAL A 25 -16.01 2.22 -19.53
C VAL A 25 -15.78 3.55 -20.26
N ARG A 26 -16.85 4.34 -20.42
CA ARG A 26 -16.77 5.67 -21.04
C ARG A 26 -16.60 6.76 -19.99
N LEU A 27 -15.44 7.41 -19.99
CA LEU A 27 -15.11 8.54 -19.13
C LEU A 27 -15.49 9.85 -19.85
N ARG A 28 -16.77 10.23 -19.76
CA ARG A 28 -17.35 11.34 -20.56
C ARG A 28 -16.62 12.66 -20.40
N ALA A 29 -16.21 13.03 -19.19
CA ALA A 29 -15.51 14.28 -18.92
C ALA A 29 -14.13 14.36 -19.61
N LEU A 30 -13.54 13.20 -19.91
CA LEU A 30 -12.25 13.09 -20.59
C LEU A 30 -12.41 12.82 -22.09
N GLY A 31 -13.62 12.50 -22.57
CA GLY A 31 -13.84 12.05 -23.96
C GLY A 31 -13.30 10.65 -24.24
N GLU A 32 -12.95 9.87 -23.21
CA GLU A 32 -12.21 8.62 -23.35
C GLU A 32 -13.08 7.38 -23.19
N CYS A 33 -12.67 6.29 -23.83
CA CYS A 33 -13.22 4.94 -23.65
C CYS A 33 -12.10 3.97 -23.28
N ILE A 34 -12.21 3.38 -22.09
CA ILE A 34 -11.25 2.39 -21.59
C ILE A 34 -11.86 1.00 -21.73
N GLY A 35 -11.15 0.10 -22.39
CA GLY A 35 -11.47 -1.33 -22.41
C GLY A 35 -10.78 -2.04 -21.24
N LEU A 36 -11.50 -2.98 -20.60
CA LEU A 36 -10.96 -3.91 -19.62
C LEU A 36 -11.28 -5.33 -20.09
N ALA A 37 -10.26 -6.16 -20.28
CA ALA A 37 -10.45 -7.57 -20.59
C ALA A 37 -11.00 -8.34 -19.38
N GLU A 38 -11.53 -9.55 -19.60
CA GLU A 38 -11.81 -10.46 -18.50
C GLU A 38 -10.51 -10.84 -17.78
N GLY A 39 -10.53 -10.80 -16.44
CA GLY A 39 -9.36 -11.07 -15.61
C GLY A 39 -8.39 -9.90 -15.48
N GLU A 40 -8.55 -8.82 -16.25
CA GLU A 40 -7.73 -7.63 -16.13
C GLU A 40 -7.90 -6.98 -14.74
N ARG A 41 -6.79 -6.50 -14.18
CA ARG A 41 -6.69 -6.01 -12.80
C ARG A 41 -6.36 -4.52 -12.79
N ILE A 42 -7.10 -3.77 -11.99
CA ILE A 42 -6.78 -2.38 -11.63
C ILE A 42 -6.24 -2.40 -10.20
N LEU A 43 -5.00 -1.94 -9.99
CA LEU A 43 -4.45 -1.73 -8.65
C LEU A 43 -5.10 -0.48 -8.05
N THR A 44 -5.80 -0.64 -6.93
CA THR A 44 -6.54 0.44 -6.28
C THR A 44 -5.85 0.95 -5.02
N GLU A 45 -5.10 0.10 -4.32
CA GLU A 45 -4.40 0.50 -3.09
C GLU A 45 -3.09 -0.27 -2.90
N ILE A 46 -2.10 0.41 -2.30
CA ILE A 46 -0.90 -0.18 -1.74
C ILE A 46 -0.84 0.20 -0.26
N SER A 47 -0.75 -0.80 0.62
CA SER A 47 -0.61 -0.61 2.06
C SER A 47 0.68 -1.30 2.54
N CYS A 48 1.78 -0.54 2.58
CA CYS A 48 3.08 -1.01 3.04
C CYS A 48 3.06 -1.38 4.52
N LYS A 49 3.83 -2.40 4.88
CA LYS A 49 4.10 -2.84 6.24
C LYS A 49 5.57 -2.55 6.54
N PHE A 50 5.86 -2.36 7.82
CA PHE A 50 7.17 -1.95 8.28
C PHE A 50 7.60 -2.86 9.42
N THR A 51 8.80 -3.40 9.30
CA THR A 51 9.55 -3.97 10.41
C THR A 51 10.25 -2.84 11.19
N PRO A 52 10.65 -3.07 12.45
CA PRO A 52 11.48 -2.12 13.19
C PRO A 52 12.72 -1.66 12.40
N ASP A 53 13.46 -2.59 11.79
CA ASP A 53 14.67 -2.30 11.01
C ASP A 53 14.38 -1.43 9.77
N SER A 54 13.28 -1.73 9.06
CA SER A 54 12.86 -0.93 7.89
C SER A 54 12.45 0.50 8.30
N LEU A 55 11.82 0.64 9.46
CA LEU A 55 11.38 1.92 10.00
C LEU A 55 12.57 2.77 10.44
N GLU A 56 13.55 2.18 11.14
CA GLU A 56 14.79 2.85 11.51
C GLU A 56 15.58 3.30 10.28
N SER A 57 15.67 2.43 9.26
CA SER A 57 16.31 2.77 7.98
C SER A 57 15.62 3.96 7.29
N LEU A 58 14.29 3.98 7.28
CA LEU A 58 13.49 5.07 6.72
C LEU A 58 13.72 6.39 7.46
N LEU A 59 13.71 6.37 8.79
CA LEU A 59 13.97 7.55 9.62
C LEU A 59 15.42 8.05 9.45
N GLY A 60 16.39 7.13 9.42
CA GLY A 60 17.80 7.45 9.19
C GLY A 60 18.03 8.13 7.84
N ALA A 61 17.39 7.64 6.77
CA ALA A 61 17.43 8.29 5.45
C ALA A 61 16.86 9.71 5.47
N ALA A 62 15.87 9.96 6.33
CA ALA A 62 15.30 11.28 6.57
C ALA A 62 16.06 12.12 7.62
N ARG A 63 17.25 11.69 8.07
CA ARG A 63 18.07 12.33 9.11
C ARG A 63 17.34 12.49 10.45
N MET A 64 16.55 11.49 10.82
CA MET A 64 15.86 11.40 12.09
C MET A 64 16.28 10.14 12.85
N ARG A 65 16.15 10.19 14.17
CA ARG A 65 16.32 9.02 15.05
C ARG A 65 15.07 8.80 15.89
N VAL A 66 14.82 7.54 16.22
CA VAL A 66 13.77 7.13 17.15
C VAL A 66 14.10 7.69 18.54
N ASP A 67 13.14 8.38 19.15
CA ASP A 67 13.23 8.89 20.51
C ASP A 67 12.36 8.05 21.46
N ALA A 68 11.15 7.67 21.01
CA ALA A 68 10.29 6.74 21.73
C ALA A 68 9.47 5.89 20.76
N HIS A 69 9.13 4.68 21.18
CA HIS A 69 8.27 3.75 20.44
C HIS A 69 7.17 3.23 21.35
N TYR A 70 5.93 3.37 20.88
CA TYR A 70 4.74 2.92 21.57
C TYR A 70 4.04 1.86 20.72
N ALA A 71 3.83 0.69 21.31
CA ALA A 71 3.13 -0.42 20.67
C ALA A 71 2.15 -1.06 21.67
N PRO A 72 0.98 -1.52 21.21
CA PRO A 72 0.10 -2.37 22.01
C PRO A 72 0.76 -3.74 22.29
N PRO A 73 0.31 -4.47 23.33
CA PRO A 73 0.87 -5.78 23.66
C PRO A 73 0.78 -6.83 22.55
N ASP A 74 -0.17 -6.69 21.61
CA ASP A 74 -0.32 -7.58 20.45
C ASP A 74 0.66 -7.29 19.31
N GLY A 75 1.36 -6.15 19.35
CA GLY A 75 2.37 -5.78 18.36
C GLY A 75 1.81 -5.45 16.97
N TYR A 76 0.50 -5.24 16.80
CA TYR A 76 -0.11 -5.06 15.47
C TYR A 76 0.09 -3.68 14.86
N PHE A 77 0.47 -2.69 15.67
CA PHE A 77 0.73 -1.34 15.19
C PHE A 77 1.86 -0.68 15.98
N SER A 78 2.50 0.32 15.38
CA SER A 78 3.57 1.09 16.00
C SER A 78 3.33 2.58 15.85
N LEU A 79 3.50 3.32 16.93
CA LEU A 79 3.62 4.77 16.93
C LEU A 79 5.02 5.15 17.38
N VAL A 80 5.75 5.90 16.55
CA VAL A 80 7.12 6.32 16.84
C VAL A 80 7.19 7.84 16.96
N LEU A 81 7.78 8.30 18.06
CA LEU A 81 8.26 9.67 18.21
C LEU A 81 9.69 9.71 17.69
N ALA A 82 9.94 10.57 16.71
CA ALA A 82 11.25 10.78 16.11
C ALA A 82 11.70 12.23 16.30
N ARG A 83 13.01 12.43 16.34
CA ARG A 83 13.65 13.76 16.39
C ARG A 83 14.78 13.85 15.38
N PRO A 84 15.19 15.06 14.97
CA PRO A 84 16.38 15.23 14.13
C PRO A 84 17.59 14.48 14.72
N GLY A 85 18.35 13.84 13.83
CA GLY A 85 19.57 13.08 14.13
C GLY A 85 20.59 13.91 14.89
#